data_AF-A0A7T3DIQ3-F1
#
_entry.id   AF-A0A7T3DIQ3-F1
#
_cell.length_a   1.000
_cell.length_b   1.000
_cell.length_c   1.000
_cell.angle_alpha   90.00
_cell.angle_beta   90.00
_cell.angle_gamma   90.00
#
_symmetry.space_group_name_H-M   'P 1'
#
loop_
_entity.id
_entity.type
_entity.pdbx_description
1 polymer ?
#
loop_
_entity_poly.entity_id
_entity_poly.type
_entity_poly.pdbx_seq_one_letter_code
_entity_poly.pdbx_strand_id
1 'polypeptide(L)'
;MVHANTHGFDNRVDIDAVTGSQGRYLAVVRLGEGTTADECRRLHAAGARGVRFAFNPQHGGTLDKTVFSHVLECIEELGWFVNLHFDGASLPGLEDWIASIPATVVIDHMGRIDPSLGLDQLPFQALTRLAARSNIWVKLTGADRISKVGPPYSDVVPFARRLADLAGDRLLWGSDWPHTGYFDAARMPDPGKLLRALADFIPDRTLRDQVLTTNPLKLLRVAL
;
A
#
# COMPACT_ATOMS: atom_id res chain seq x y z
N MET A 1 4.01 -7.81 7.28
CA MET A 1 2.74 -8.52 7.05
C MET A 1 1.64 -7.52 6.81
N VAL A 2 0.82 -7.74 5.79
CA VAL A 2 -0.34 -6.88 5.49
C VAL A 2 -1.56 -7.80 5.48
N HIS A 3 -2.52 -7.51 6.35
CA HIS A 3 -3.66 -8.40 6.60
C HIS A 3 -4.45 -8.69 5.32
N ALA A 4 -4.62 -9.98 5.03
CA ALA A 4 -5.34 -10.46 3.86
C ALA A 4 -6.86 -10.47 4.10
N ASN A 5 -7.65 -10.09 3.10
CA ASN A 5 -9.10 -9.95 3.22
C ASN A 5 -9.81 -11.25 3.66
N THR A 6 -9.23 -12.41 3.36
CA THR A 6 -9.78 -13.74 3.66
C THR A 6 -9.90 -14.03 5.16
N HIS A 7 -9.16 -13.32 6.01
CA HIS A 7 -9.21 -13.47 7.47
C HIS A 7 -10.17 -12.49 8.15
N GLY A 8 -10.94 -11.71 7.37
CA GLY A 8 -11.93 -10.78 7.92
C GLY A 8 -11.27 -9.67 8.74
N PHE A 9 -11.52 -9.69 10.06
CA PHE A 9 -10.92 -8.79 11.06
C PHE A 9 -10.10 -9.55 12.12
N ASP A 10 -9.84 -10.85 11.91
CA ASP A 10 -9.06 -11.68 12.83
C ASP A 10 -7.56 -11.55 12.54
N ASN A 11 -6.90 -10.64 13.25
CA ASN A 11 -5.48 -10.33 13.05
C ASN A 11 -4.51 -11.39 13.62
N ARG A 12 -5.00 -12.50 14.19
CA ARG A 12 -4.12 -13.47 14.89
C ARG A 12 -3.05 -14.06 13.98
N VAL A 13 -3.35 -14.31 12.71
CA VAL A 13 -2.37 -14.86 11.76
C VAL A 13 -1.21 -13.89 11.49
N ASP A 14 -1.48 -12.58 11.42
CA ASP A 14 -0.44 -11.58 11.22
C ASP A 14 0.42 -11.41 12.46
N ILE A 15 -0.21 -11.40 13.64
CA ILE A 15 0.49 -11.26 14.93
C ILE A 15 1.32 -12.51 15.26
N ASP A 16 0.83 -13.70 14.93
CA ASP A 16 1.59 -14.94 15.05
C ASP A 16 2.85 -14.90 14.16
N ALA A 17 2.70 -14.50 12.89
CA ALA A 17 3.82 -14.33 11.98
C ALA A 17 4.83 -13.27 12.47
N VAL A 18 4.36 -12.17 13.05
CA VAL A 18 5.23 -11.15 13.68
C VAL A 18 6.01 -11.75 14.85
N THR A 19 5.33 -12.47 15.74
CA THR A 19 5.94 -13.11 16.92
C THR A 19 7.02 -14.11 16.52
N GLY A 20 6.76 -14.95 15.50
CA GLY A 20 7.71 -15.93 14.97
C GLY A 20 8.87 -15.32 14.16
N SER A 21 8.81 -14.04 13.80
CA SER A 21 9.77 -13.41 12.89
C SER A 21 11.10 -13.00 13.53
N GLN A 22 11.23 -13.09 14.86
CA GLN A 22 12.38 -12.58 15.62
C GLN A 22 12.66 -11.09 15.34
N GLY A 23 11.60 -10.28 15.31
CA GLY A 23 11.68 -8.83 15.07
C GLY A 23 11.83 -8.40 13.61
N ARG A 24 11.82 -9.35 12.66
CA ARG A 24 11.93 -9.03 11.22
C ARG A 24 10.63 -8.52 10.61
N TYR A 25 9.48 -8.86 11.17
CA TYR A 25 8.17 -8.50 10.65
C TYR A 25 7.42 -7.54 11.57
N LEU A 26 6.64 -6.67 10.94
CA LEU A 26 5.60 -5.85 11.56
C LEU A 26 4.28 -6.13 10.85
N ALA A 27 3.16 -5.74 11.47
CA ALA A 27 1.82 -5.97 10.93
C ALA A 27 1.12 -4.67 10.50
N VAL A 28 0.41 -4.74 9.38
CA VAL A 28 -0.67 -3.83 9.00
C VAL A 28 -1.96 -4.61 9.15
N VAL A 29 -2.77 -4.27 10.15
CA VAL A 29 -3.94 -5.04 10.61
C VAL A 29 -5.23 -4.55 9.97
N ARG A 30 -6.34 -5.26 10.18
CA ARG A 30 -7.69 -4.76 9.91
C ARG A 30 -8.46 -4.56 11.21
N LEU A 31 -9.18 -3.45 11.30
CA LEU A 31 -9.95 -3.05 12.47
C LEU A 31 -11.39 -2.76 12.04
N GLY A 32 -12.35 -3.11 12.87
CA GLY A 32 -13.79 -2.94 12.62
C GLY A 32 -14.46 -2.00 13.61
N GLU A 33 -15.78 -1.84 13.49
CA GLU A 33 -16.62 -0.97 14.34
C GLU A 33 -16.49 -1.23 15.84
N GLY A 34 -16.26 -2.49 16.26
CA GLY A 34 -16.12 -2.87 17.68
C GLY A 34 -14.71 -2.67 18.25
N THR A 35 -13.77 -2.11 17.47
CA THR A 35 -12.39 -1.90 17.93
C THR A 35 -12.35 -0.83 19.01
N THR A 36 -11.52 -1.03 20.03
CA THR A 36 -11.28 -0.04 21.08
C THR A 36 -9.84 0.48 21.04
N ALA A 37 -9.59 1.64 21.65
CA ALA A 37 -8.23 2.16 21.80
C ALA A 37 -7.29 1.17 22.53
N ASP A 38 -7.80 0.42 23.51
CA ASP A 38 -7.02 -0.59 24.24
C ASP A 38 -6.66 -1.80 23.38
N GLU A 39 -7.57 -2.24 22.48
CA GLU A 39 -7.25 -3.22 21.44
C GLU A 39 -6.11 -2.72 20.55
N CYS A 40 -6.20 -1.48 20.07
CA CYS A 40 -5.16 -0.87 19.24
C CYS A 40 -3.81 -0.79 19.96
N ARG A 41 -3.79 -0.40 21.25
CA ARG A 41 -2.57 -0.40 22.08
C ARG A 41 -1.98 -1.80 22.24
N ARG A 42 -2.82 -2.82 22.44
CA ARG A 42 -2.37 -4.22 22.53
C ARG A 42 -1.76 -4.70 21.22
N LEU A 43 -2.43 -4.44 20.09
CA LEU A 43 -1.91 -4.77 18.76
C LEU A 43 -0.60 -4.02 18.46
N HIS A 44 -0.49 -2.77 18.91
CA HIS A 44 0.75 -2.00 18.78
C HIS A 44 1.91 -2.64 19.55
N ALA A 45 1.67 -3.05 20.80
CA ALA A 45 2.66 -3.78 21.59
C ALA A 45 3.06 -5.12 20.92
N ALA A 46 2.13 -5.75 20.20
CA ALA A 46 2.37 -6.97 19.43
C ALA A 46 3.00 -6.73 18.03
N GLY A 47 3.37 -5.49 17.69
CA GLY A 47 4.10 -5.17 16.45
C GLY A 47 3.25 -4.65 15.29
N ALA A 48 1.97 -4.32 15.52
CA ALA A 48 1.17 -3.61 14.52
C ALA A 48 1.58 -2.13 14.40
N ARG A 49 1.64 -1.60 13.18
CA ARG A 49 2.08 -0.23 12.86
C ARG A 49 1.20 0.50 11.85
N GLY A 50 0.14 -0.14 11.39
CA GLY A 50 -0.80 0.45 10.45
C GLY A 50 -2.09 -0.33 10.38
N VAL A 51 -3.11 0.29 9.79
CA VAL A 51 -4.41 -0.33 9.52
C VAL A 51 -4.70 -0.33 8.03
N ARG A 52 -5.30 -1.40 7.51
CA ARG A 52 -5.66 -1.54 6.10
C ARG A 52 -7.16 -1.39 5.87
N PHE A 53 -7.50 -0.52 4.91
CA PHE A 53 -8.82 -0.43 4.30
C PHE A 53 -8.73 -0.86 2.84
N ALA A 54 -9.20 -2.08 2.58
CA ALA A 54 -9.28 -2.64 1.24
C ALA A 54 -10.75 -2.68 0.78
N PHE A 55 -11.11 -1.75 -0.09
CA PHE A 55 -12.47 -1.52 -0.55
C PHE A 55 -12.57 -1.50 -2.08
N ASN A 56 -11.68 -2.23 -2.76
CA ASN A 56 -11.82 -2.50 -4.18
C ASN A 56 -13.04 -3.43 -4.40
N PRO A 57 -14.09 -3.00 -5.15
CA PRO A 57 -15.30 -3.78 -5.35
C PRO A 57 -15.05 -5.13 -6.05
N GLN A 58 -14.01 -5.23 -6.88
CA GLN A 58 -13.62 -6.48 -7.55
C GLN A 58 -13.23 -7.59 -6.56
N HIS A 59 -12.89 -7.21 -5.32
CA HIS A 59 -12.55 -8.12 -4.23
C HIS A 59 -13.61 -8.10 -3.11
N GLY A 60 -14.83 -7.65 -3.41
CA GLY A 60 -15.95 -7.59 -2.47
C GLY A 60 -15.81 -6.56 -1.35
N GLY A 61 -14.87 -5.62 -1.47
CA GLY A 61 -14.66 -4.59 -0.46
C GLY A 61 -15.53 -3.36 -0.67
N THR A 62 -16.00 -2.76 0.43
CA THR A 62 -16.72 -1.48 0.45
C THR A 62 -16.08 -0.55 1.48
N LEU A 63 -16.20 0.76 1.24
CA LEU A 63 -15.71 1.77 2.19
C LEU A 63 -16.87 2.23 3.08
N ASP A 64 -16.78 1.92 4.36
CA ASP A 64 -17.60 2.56 5.39
C ASP A 64 -16.79 3.69 6.02
N LYS A 65 -17.20 4.93 5.77
CA LYS A 65 -16.51 6.12 6.30
C LYS A 65 -16.74 6.32 7.80
N THR A 66 -17.83 5.79 8.36
CA THR A 66 -18.08 5.84 9.81
C THR A 66 -17.09 4.93 10.54
N VAL A 67 -16.91 3.69 10.05
CA VAL A 67 -15.90 2.76 10.57
C VAL A 67 -14.50 3.32 10.37
N PHE A 68 -14.22 3.95 9.22
CA PHE A 68 -12.95 4.60 8.98
C PHE A 68 -12.62 5.67 10.03
N SER A 69 -13.55 6.60 10.29
CA SER A 69 -13.35 7.66 11.28
C SER A 69 -13.16 7.10 12.69
N HIS A 70 -13.98 6.14 13.10
CA HIS A 70 -13.85 5.45 14.40
C HIS A 70 -12.47 4.80 14.57
N VAL A 71 -12.02 4.07 13.55
CA VAL A 71 -10.70 3.43 13.58
C VAL A 71 -9.58 4.47 13.63
N LEU A 72 -9.72 5.59 12.90
CA LEU A 72 -8.74 6.66 12.89
C LEU A 72 -8.57 7.29 14.29
N GLU A 73 -9.68 7.52 15.00
CA GLU A 73 -9.67 7.97 16.41
C GLU A 73 -8.97 6.94 17.31
N CYS A 74 -9.27 5.64 17.14
CA CYS A 74 -8.66 4.59 17.95
C CYS A 74 -7.14 4.45 17.78
N ILE A 75 -6.56 4.92 16.66
CA ILE A 75 -5.13 4.80 16.35
C ILE A 75 -4.36 6.13 16.46
N GLU A 76 -5.03 7.24 16.77
CA GLU A 76 -4.47 8.61 16.69
C GLU A 76 -3.16 8.73 17.49
N GLU A 77 -3.15 8.28 18.75
CA GLU A 77 -1.99 8.34 19.64
C GLU A 77 -0.85 7.39 19.24
N LEU A 78 -1.11 6.39 18.39
CA LEU A 78 -0.15 5.35 18.06
C LEU A 78 0.77 5.75 16.89
N GLY A 79 0.43 6.83 16.18
CA GLY A 79 1.19 7.28 15.01
C GLY A 79 1.17 6.29 13.85
N TRP A 80 0.16 5.43 13.77
CA TRP A 80 -0.01 4.45 12.72
C TRP A 80 -0.31 5.11 11.37
N PHE A 81 0.08 4.45 10.29
CA PHE A 81 -0.37 4.82 8.96
C PHE A 81 -1.63 4.05 8.55
N VAL A 82 -2.38 4.65 7.63
CA VAL A 82 -3.55 4.06 7.01
C VAL A 82 -3.17 3.55 5.62
N ASN A 83 -3.40 2.28 5.33
CA ASN A 83 -3.12 1.67 4.04
C ASN A 83 -4.42 1.51 3.25
N LEU A 84 -4.50 2.10 2.06
CA LEU A 84 -5.69 2.10 1.21
C LEU A 84 -5.47 1.24 -0.03
N HIS A 85 -6.44 0.37 -0.31
CA HIS A 85 -6.54 -0.38 -1.55
C HIS A 85 -7.95 -0.25 -2.14
N PHE A 86 -8.03 0.27 -3.35
CA PHE A 86 -9.28 0.59 -4.05
C PHE A 86 -9.14 0.32 -5.55
N ASP A 87 -10.21 0.57 -6.31
CA ASP A 87 -10.14 0.55 -7.78
C ASP A 87 -9.65 1.88 -8.33
N GLY A 88 -8.72 1.85 -9.30
CA GLY A 88 -8.06 3.05 -9.80
C GLY A 88 -9.03 4.05 -10.42
N ALA A 89 -10.06 3.56 -11.12
CA ALA A 89 -11.08 4.43 -11.72
C ALA A 89 -11.88 5.25 -10.69
N SER A 90 -11.91 4.81 -9.42
CA SER A 90 -12.58 5.52 -8.33
C SER A 90 -11.76 6.70 -7.78
N LEU A 91 -10.47 6.78 -8.09
CA LEU A 91 -9.55 7.73 -7.46
C LEU A 91 -9.97 9.21 -7.60
N PRO A 92 -10.49 9.70 -8.74
CA PRO A 92 -10.96 11.07 -8.85
C PRO A 92 -12.07 11.42 -7.84
N GLY A 93 -12.97 10.47 -7.53
CA GLY A 93 -14.03 10.66 -6.53
C GLY A 93 -13.58 10.48 -5.09
N LEU A 94 -12.40 9.90 -4.88
CA LEU A 94 -11.80 9.68 -3.55
C LEU A 94 -10.78 10.76 -3.19
N GLU A 95 -10.31 11.56 -4.15
CA GLU A 95 -9.19 12.49 -3.99
C GLU A 95 -9.36 13.43 -2.78
N ASP A 96 -10.47 14.16 -2.72
CA ASP A 96 -10.72 15.12 -1.63
C ASP A 96 -10.81 14.44 -0.27
N TRP A 97 -11.41 13.25 -0.22
CA TRP A 97 -11.50 12.46 1.01
C TRP A 97 -10.13 11.91 1.44
N ILE A 98 -9.32 11.40 0.51
CA ILE A 98 -7.96 10.95 0.84
C ILE A 98 -7.11 12.14 1.30
N ALA A 99 -7.24 13.28 0.65
CA ALA A 99 -6.52 14.50 0.99
C ALA A 99 -6.90 15.04 2.39
N SER A 100 -8.13 14.80 2.85
CA SER A 100 -8.59 15.23 4.18
C SER A 100 -8.15 14.33 5.33
N ILE A 101 -7.59 13.14 5.06
CA ILE A 101 -7.11 12.23 6.11
C ILE A 101 -5.91 12.88 6.83
N PRO A 102 -5.97 13.10 8.16
CA PRO A 102 -4.91 13.74 8.91
C PRO A 102 -3.71 12.82 9.18
N ALA A 103 -3.89 11.50 9.10
CA ALA A 103 -2.83 10.53 9.28
C ALA A 103 -1.93 10.38 8.04
N THR A 104 -0.83 9.64 8.19
CA THR A 104 -0.06 9.17 7.04
C THR A 104 -0.88 8.14 6.27
N VAL A 105 -0.96 8.30 4.95
CA VAL A 105 -1.68 7.39 4.06
C VAL A 105 -0.69 6.70 3.13
N VAL A 106 -0.85 5.39 2.97
CA VAL A 106 -0.12 4.56 2.01
C VAL A 106 -1.11 4.03 0.98
N ILE A 107 -0.94 4.44 -0.29
CA ILE A 107 -1.74 3.96 -1.41
C ILE A 107 -1.10 2.70 -1.99
N ASP A 108 -1.86 1.61 -2.06
CA ASP A 108 -1.42 0.34 -2.62
C ASP A 108 -1.30 0.39 -4.15
N HIS A 109 -0.34 -0.36 -4.67
CA HIS A 109 -0.21 -0.77 -6.07
C HIS A 109 -0.31 0.38 -7.10
N MET A 110 0.41 1.48 -6.85
CA MET A 110 0.34 2.70 -7.68
C MET A 110 -1.09 3.17 -7.93
N GLY A 111 -1.99 2.99 -6.96
CA GLY A 111 -3.40 3.38 -7.07
C GLY A 111 -4.21 2.56 -8.07
N ARG A 112 -3.74 1.37 -8.48
CA ARG A 112 -4.43 0.50 -9.46
C ARG A 112 -4.73 1.18 -10.80
N ILE A 113 -3.87 2.12 -11.19
CA ILE A 113 -3.99 2.91 -12.42
C ILE A 113 -3.89 2.00 -13.64
N ASP A 114 -4.75 2.22 -14.64
CA ASP A 114 -4.70 1.48 -15.90
C ASP A 114 -3.66 2.09 -16.84
N PRO A 115 -2.51 1.44 -17.10
CA PRO A 115 -1.46 2.03 -17.91
C PRO A 115 -1.86 2.26 -19.38
N SER A 116 -2.88 1.57 -19.90
CA SER A 116 -3.32 1.72 -21.29
C SER A 116 -4.06 3.04 -21.56
N LEU A 117 -4.46 3.77 -20.52
CA LEU A 117 -5.16 5.05 -20.65
C LEU A 117 -4.21 6.25 -20.66
N GLY A 118 -2.89 6.02 -20.60
CA GLY A 118 -1.88 7.07 -20.65
C GLY A 118 -1.76 7.90 -19.38
N LEU A 119 -0.79 8.83 -19.36
CA LEU A 119 -0.48 9.63 -18.16
C LEU A 119 -1.52 10.73 -17.89
N ASP A 120 -2.25 11.19 -18.91
CA ASP A 120 -3.20 12.30 -18.76
C ASP A 120 -4.58 11.84 -18.24
N GLN A 121 -4.76 10.55 -17.98
CA GLN A 121 -6.01 10.03 -17.42
C GLN A 121 -6.31 10.65 -16.06
N LEU A 122 -7.59 10.95 -15.80
CA LEU A 122 -8.02 11.59 -14.55
C LEU A 122 -7.56 10.82 -13.29
N PRO A 123 -7.67 9.47 -13.22
CA PRO A 123 -7.15 8.72 -12.08
C PRO A 123 -5.66 8.97 -11.77
N PHE A 124 -4.80 8.99 -12.78
CA PHE A 124 -3.37 9.17 -12.54
C PHE A 124 -3.05 10.62 -12.16
N GLN A 125 -3.74 11.57 -12.76
CA GLN A 125 -3.63 12.97 -12.39
C GLN A 125 -4.05 13.20 -10.92
N ALA A 126 -5.12 12.53 -10.45
CA ALA A 126 -5.48 12.53 -9.03
C ALA A 126 -4.39 11.89 -8.15
N LEU A 127 -3.82 10.75 -8.56
CA LEU A 127 -2.74 10.11 -7.82
C LEU A 127 -1.51 11.01 -7.69
N THR A 128 -1.12 11.71 -8.76
CA THR A 128 0.05 12.61 -8.74
C THR A 128 -0.16 13.82 -7.82
N ARG A 129 -1.36 14.42 -7.79
CA ARG A 129 -1.72 15.48 -6.84
C ARG A 129 -1.70 14.99 -5.40
N LEU A 130 -2.21 13.79 -5.15
CA LEU A 130 -2.13 13.15 -3.83
C LEU A 130 -0.67 12.87 -3.43
N ALA A 131 0.14 12.30 -4.31
CA ALA A 131 1.54 11.97 -4.05
C ALA A 131 2.40 13.21 -3.74
N ALA A 132 2.05 14.39 -4.27
CA ALA A 132 2.71 15.64 -3.95
C ALA A 132 2.50 16.11 -2.49
N ARG A 133 1.52 15.55 -1.78
CA ARG A 133 1.27 15.84 -0.36
C ARG A 133 2.29 15.11 0.53
N SER A 134 2.69 15.75 1.62
CA SER A 134 3.73 15.24 2.53
C SER A 134 3.32 14.00 3.33
N ASN A 135 2.02 13.80 3.55
CA ASN A 135 1.49 12.66 4.30
C ASN A 135 1.09 11.46 3.42
N ILE A 136 1.22 11.57 2.09
CA ILE A 136 0.83 10.50 1.16
C ILE A 136 2.07 9.77 0.65
N TRP A 137 2.01 8.45 0.77
CA TRP A 137 3.02 7.49 0.34
C TRP A 137 2.41 6.56 -0.71
N VAL A 138 3.23 6.06 -1.62
CA VAL A 138 2.77 5.17 -2.70
C VAL A 138 3.65 3.93 -2.78
N LYS A 139 3.02 2.75 -2.85
CA LYS A 139 3.72 1.50 -3.12
C LYS A 139 3.90 1.32 -4.63
N LEU A 140 5.14 1.21 -5.11
CA LEU A 140 5.50 0.81 -6.47
C LEU A 140 5.37 -0.71 -6.66
N THR A 141 4.22 -1.26 -6.29
CA THR A 141 3.93 -2.70 -6.32
C THR A 141 2.76 -3.00 -7.24
N GLY A 142 2.46 -4.29 -7.47
CA GLY A 142 1.29 -4.70 -8.26
C GLY A 142 1.40 -4.41 -9.76
N ALA A 143 2.62 -4.28 -10.31
CA ALA A 143 2.84 -4.13 -11.75
C ALA A 143 2.27 -5.31 -12.55
N ASP A 144 2.38 -6.53 -12.00
CA ASP A 144 1.73 -7.75 -12.49
C ASP A 144 0.21 -7.64 -12.58
N ARG A 145 -0.40 -6.78 -11.77
CA ARG A 145 -1.84 -6.62 -11.67
C ARG A 145 -2.41 -5.54 -12.57
N ILE A 146 -1.60 -4.55 -12.96
CA ILE A 146 -2.06 -3.41 -13.77
C ILE A 146 -1.52 -3.45 -15.20
N SER A 147 -0.34 -4.03 -15.42
CA SER A 147 0.27 -4.13 -16.75
C SER A 147 -0.60 -4.93 -17.72
N LYS A 148 -0.64 -4.47 -18.97
CA LYS A 148 -1.29 -5.15 -20.10
C LYS A 148 -0.31 -5.99 -20.92
N VAL A 149 1.00 -5.76 -20.75
CA VAL A 149 2.05 -6.42 -21.56
C VAL A 149 2.89 -7.42 -20.77
N GLY A 150 2.79 -7.44 -19.44
CA GLY A 150 3.57 -8.34 -18.58
C GLY A 150 5.04 -7.94 -18.46
N PRO A 151 5.92 -8.79 -17.90
CA PRO A 151 7.33 -8.47 -17.67
C PRO A 151 8.06 -8.05 -18.97
N PRO A 152 8.90 -7.00 -18.95
CA PRO A 152 9.41 -6.28 -17.77
C PRO A 152 8.48 -5.14 -17.28
N TYR A 153 7.20 -5.16 -17.66
CA TYR A 153 6.17 -4.18 -17.27
C TYR A 153 6.45 -2.78 -17.82
N SER A 154 6.88 -2.72 -19.07
CA SER A 154 7.33 -1.48 -19.73
C SER A 154 6.25 -0.41 -19.82
N ASP A 155 4.97 -0.80 -19.85
CA ASP A 155 3.82 0.10 -19.84
C ASP A 155 3.58 0.78 -18.49
N VAL A 156 4.12 0.23 -17.40
CA VAL A 156 4.04 0.80 -16.04
C VAL A 156 5.17 1.79 -15.77
N VAL A 157 6.32 1.64 -16.45
CA VAL A 157 7.53 2.45 -16.23
C VAL A 157 7.27 3.96 -16.25
N PRO A 158 6.52 4.55 -17.21
CA PRO A 158 6.29 6.00 -17.23
C PRO A 158 5.55 6.51 -15.98
N PHE A 159 4.61 5.73 -15.45
CA PHE A 159 3.85 6.07 -14.25
C PHE A 159 4.72 6.01 -13.00
N ALA A 160 5.52 4.94 -12.85
CA ALA A 160 6.42 4.78 -11.72
C ALA A 160 7.51 5.87 -11.69
N ARG A 161 8.07 6.23 -12.85
CA ARG A 161 9.05 7.33 -12.96
C ARG A 161 8.44 8.67 -12.55
N ARG A 162 7.24 8.98 -13.04
CA ARG A 162 6.53 10.21 -12.65
C ARG A 162 6.26 10.28 -11.15
N LEU A 163 5.94 9.16 -10.50
CA LEU A 163 5.79 9.09 -9.05
C LEU A 163 7.13 9.27 -8.32
N ALA A 164 8.22 8.72 -8.87
CA ALA A 164 9.57 8.88 -8.32
C ALA A 164 10.04 10.34 -8.33
N ASP A 165 9.74 11.06 -9.41
CA ASP A 165 10.04 12.50 -9.53
C ASP A 165 9.29 13.35 -8.49
N LEU A 166 8.06 12.95 -8.12
CA LEU A 166 7.18 13.71 -7.22
C LEU A 166 7.37 13.38 -5.74
N ALA A 167 7.65 12.12 -5.43
CA ALA A 167 7.52 11.58 -4.08
C ALA A 167 8.58 10.54 -3.74
N GLY A 168 9.77 10.62 -4.34
CA GLY A 168 10.86 9.63 -4.17
C GLY A 168 11.17 9.25 -2.72
N ASP A 169 11.06 10.18 -1.76
CA ASP A 169 11.27 9.97 -0.32
C ASP A 169 10.06 9.37 0.43
N ARG A 170 8.98 9.07 -0.29
CA ARG A 170 7.71 8.49 0.18
C ARG A 170 7.23 7.33 -0.71
N LEU A 171 8.14 6.76 -1.50
CA LEU A 171 7.88 5.55 -2.27
C LEU A 171 8.33 4.31 -1.52
N LEU A 172 7.57 3.23 -1.70
CA LEU A 172 7.82 1.93 -1.07
C LEU A 172 7.79 0.84 -2.14
N TRP A 173 8.44 -0.29 -1.85
CA TRP A 173 8.32 -1.49 -2.67
C TRP A 173 8.05 -2.72 -1.80
N GLY A 174 7.44 -3.73 -2.41
CA GLY A 174 7.16 -5.04 -1.83
C GLY A 174 6.73 -6.01 -2.93
N SER A 175 6.90 -7.30 -2.70
CA SER A 175 6.60 -8.31 -3.73
C SER A 175 5.10 -8.48 -4.00
N ASP A 176 4.26 -8.20 -2.99
CA ASP A 176 2.84 -8.58 -2.99
C ASP A 176 2.59 -10.11 -2.99
N TRP A 177 3.61 -10.87 -2.54
CA TRP A 177 3.49 -12.30 -2.26
C TRP A 177 2.40 -12.54 -1.20
N PRO A 178 1.55 -13.59 -1.32
CA PRO A 178 1.65 -14.74 -2.21
C PRO A 178 0.95 -14.58 -3.57
N HIS A 179 0.76 -13.34 -4.05
CA HIS A 179 0.08 -13.06 -5.32
C HIS A 179 -1.33 -13.69 -5.36
N THR A 180 -2.14 -13.35 -4.36
CA THR A 180 -3.52 -13.82 -4.29
C THR A 180 -4.32 -13.37 -5.52
N GLY A 181 -5.24 -14.22 -5.98
CA GLY A 181 -6.07 -13.98 -7.17
C GLY A 181 -5.50 -14.58 -8.47
N TYR A 182 -4.28 -15.12 -8.44
CA TYR A 182 -3.71 -15.90 -9.55
C TYR A 182 -3.93 -17.39 -9.30
N PHE A 183 -4.90 -17.98 -9.99
CA PHE A 183 -5.21 -19.43 -9.90
C PHE A 183 -4.56 -20.25 -11.03
N ASP A 184 -4.16 -19.58 -12.10
CA ASP A 184 -3.42 -20.18 -13.21
C ASP A 184 -1.92 -20.03 -12.96
N ALA A 185 -1.22 -21.17 -12.83
CA ALA A 185 0.22 -21.21 -12.61
C ALA A 185 1.01 -20.54 -13.74
N ALA A 186 0.51 -20.58 -14.99
CA ALA A 186 1.15 -19.91 -16.13
C ALA A 186 1.09 -18.37 -16.03
N ARG A 187 0.15 -17.84 -15.24
CA ARG A 187 -0.03 -16.41 -14.98
C ARG A 187 0.57 -15.93 -13.66
N MET A 188 1.06 -16.85 -12.82
CA MET A 188 1.68 -16.51 -11.55
C MET A 188 2.90 -15.61 -11.79
N PRO A 189 2.95 -14.40 -11.21
CA PRO A 189 4.09 -13.51 -11.40
C PRO A 189 5.34 -14.06 -10.71
N ASP A 190 6.50 -13.75 -11.30
CA ASP A 190 7.80 -14.03 -10.72
C ASP A 190 8.23 -12.81 -9.86
N PRO A 191 8.37 -12.95 -8.53
CA PRO A 191 8.80 -11.86 -7.65
C PRO A 191 10.17 -11.27 -8.04
N GLY A 192 11.06 -12.10 -8.60
CA GLY A 192 12.36 -11.67 -9.08
C GLY A 192 12.24 -10.77 -10.32
N LYS A 193 11.28 -11.01 -11.21
CA LYS A 193 10.99 -10.11 -12.33
C LYS A 193 10.37 -8.80 -11.86
N LEU A 194 9.47 -8.84 -10.87
CA LEU A 194 8.92 -7.64 -10.23
C LEU A 194 10.01 -6.80 -9.55
N LEU A 195 10.94 -7.44 -8.85
CA LEU A 195 12.08 -6.75 -8.24
C LEU A 195 13.03 -6.16 -9.29
N ARG A 196 13.31 -6.88 -10.38
CA ARG A 196 14.14 -6.36 -11.48
C ARG A 196 13.49 -5.15 -12.16
N ALA A 197 12.17 -5.15 -12.35
CA ALA A 197 11.44 -4.03 -12.94
C ALA A 197 11.57 -2.73 -12.13
N LEU A 198 11.86 -2.81 -10.81
CA LEU A 198 12.17 -1.63 -10.00
C LEU A 198 13.38 -0.86 -10.54
N ALA A 199 14.34 -1.52 -11.19
CA ALA A 199 15.47 -0.87 -11.85
C ALA A 199 15.05 0.00 -13.04
N ASP A 200 13.98 -0.39 -13.75
CA ASP A 200 13.43 0.39 -14.86
C ASP A 200 12.53 1.53 -14.35
N PHE A 201 11.78 1.27 -13.27
CA PHE A 201 10.92 2.24 -12.59
C PHE A 201 11.74 3.38 -11.98
N ILE A 202 12.87 3.05 -11.34
CA ILE A 202 13.78 4.00 -10.72
C ILE A 202 15.21 3.66 -11.16
N PRO A 203 15.72 4.29 -12.23
CA PRO A 203 17.08 4.05 -12.70
C PRO A 203 18.17 4.45 -11.70
N ASP A 204 17.92 5.50 -10.91
CA ASP A 204 18.82 5.97 -9.85
C ASP A 204 18.92 4.93 -8.72
N ARG A 205 20.14 4.39 -8.55
CA ARG A 205 20.43 3.38 -7.52
C ARG A 205 20.25 3.91 -6.10
N THR A 206 20.62 5.16 -5.83
CA THR A 206 20.48 5.79 -4.51
C THR A 206 19.01 5.89 -4.13
N LEU A 207 18.17 6.35 -5.06
CA LEU A 207 16.73 6.44 -4.84
C LEU A 207 16.10 5.05 -4.68
N ARG A 208 16.54 4.04 -5.46
CA ARG A 208 16.09 2.65 -5.23
C ARG A 208 16.44 2.13 -3.85
N ASP A 209 17.66 2.35 -3.40
CA ASP A 209 18.10 1.92 -2.08
C ASP A 209 17.21 2.58 -1.00
N GLN A 210 16.87 3.87 -1.15
CA GLN A 210 15.92 4.56 -0.25
C GLN A 210 14.54 3.90 -0.26
N VAL A 211 13.98 3.58 -1.43
CA VAL A 211 12.67 2.92 -1.56
C VAL A 211 12.63 1.55 -0.87
N LEU A 212 13.77 0.84 -0.85
CA LEU A 212 13.90 -0.49 -0.25
C LEU A 212 14.27 -0.47 1.24
N THR A 213 14.87 0.61 1.74
CA THR A 213 15.39 0.67 3.12
C THR A 213 14.95 1.92 3.89
N THR A 214 15.46 3.09 3.53
CA THR A 214 15.28 4.34 4.30
C THR A 214 13.81 4.74 4.39
N ASN A 215 13.08 4.70 3.29
CA ASN A 215 11.68 5.07 3.21
C ASN A 215 10.80 4.17 4.10
N PRO A 216 10.82 2.82 3.97
CA PRO A 216 10.02 1.97 4.85
C PRO A 216 10.39 2.13 6.33
N LEU A 217 11.67 2.31 6.68
CA LEU A 217 12.07 2.53 8.08
C LEU A 217 11.56 3.87 8.63
N LYS A 218 11.60 4.93 7.82
CA LYS A 218 11.00 6.25 8.14
C LYS A 218 9.48 6.12 8.36
N LEU A 219 8.77 5.42 7.47
CA LEU A 219 7.33 5.20 7.61
C LEU A 219 7.01 4.43 8.90
N LEU A 220 7.75 3.36 9.17
CA LEU A 220 7.51 2.45 10.30
C LEU A 220 8.04 3.01 11.62
N ARG A 221 8.79 4.12 11.59
CA ARG A 221 9.46 4.76 12.73
C ARG A 221 10.36 3.78 13.48
N VAL A 222 11.09 2.95 12.74
CA VAL A 222 12.07 2.00 13.27
C VAL A 222 13.46 2.55 12.97
N ALA A 223 14.36 2.47 13.95
CA ALA A 223 15.75 2.90 13.76
C ALA A 223 16.47 2.00 12.74
N LEU A 224 17.42 2.59 12.00
CA LEU A 224 18.40 1.88 11.17
C LEU A 224 19.39 1.07 12.02
#